data_AF-A0A815HQJ2-F1
#
_entry.id   AF-A0A815HQJ2-F1
#
_cell.length_a   1.000
_cell.length_b   1.000
_cell.length_c   1.000
_cell.angle_alpha   90.00
_cell.angle_beta   90.00
_cell.angle_gamma   90.00
#
_symmetry.space_group_name_H-M   'P 1'
#
loop_
_entity.id
_entity.type
_entity.pdbx_description
1 polymer ?
#
loop_
_entity_poly.entity_id
_entity_poly.type
_entity_poly.pdbx_seq_one_letter_code
_entity_poly.pdbx_strand_id
1 'polypeptide(L)'
;MEPFFYSLSSMLYTCTFNSQPCSAADFISFTSSTYGLCYTFNAKLKNSSNNSVRYGHQNGGTGKLNLGLYVHSHQYVPHVEDSECEYWSHQNTS
;
A
#
# COMPACT_ATOMS: atom_id res chain seq x y z
N MET A 1 -14.89 -8.99 6.81
CA MET A 1 -13.95 -9.34 5.73
C MET A 1 -14.76 -9.29 4.45
N GLU A 2 -14.49 -8.33 3.57
CA GLU A 2 -15.18 -8.16 2.28
C GLU A 2 -14.65 -9.23 1.30
N PRO A 3 -15.44 -10.25 0.92
CA PRO A 3 -14.93 -11.45 0.24
C PRO A 3 -14.62 -11.26 -1.26
N PHE A 4 -14.69 -10.03 -1.78
CA PHE A 4 -14.58 -9.74 -3.22
C PHE A 4 -13.27 -9.05 -3.63
N PHE A 5 -12.40 -8.68 -2.68
CA PHE A 5 -11.16 -7.97 -2.95
C PHE A 5 -9.92 -8.77 -2.53
N TYR A 6 -8.85 -8.67 -3.32
CA TYR A 6 -7.56 -9.26 -2.97
C TYR A 6 -6.93 -8.49 -1.81
N SER A 7 -6.49 -9.23 -0.80
CA SER A 7 -5.75 -8.65 0.32
C SER A 7 -4.36 -8.19 -0.14
N LEU A 8 -3.83 -7.13 0.48
CA LEU A 8 -2.43 -6.74 0.25
C LEU A 8 -1.48 -7.88 0.60
N SER A 9 -1.77 -8.67 1.64
CA SER A 9 -0.96 -9.83 2.02
C SER A 9 -0.86 -10.91 0.92
N SER A 10 -1.86 -11.03 0.04
CA SER A 10 -1.80 -11.94 -1.10
C SER A 10 -1.09 -11.35 -2.32
N MET A 11 -1.06 -10.02 -2.45
CA MET A 11 -0.44 -9.33 -3.59
C MET A 11 1.01 -8.91 -3.30
N LEU A 12 1.37 -8.63 -2.05
CA LEU A 12 2.67 -8.07 -1.67
C LEU A 12 3.74 -9.16 -1.62
N TYR A 13 4.60 -9.18 -2.63
CA TYR A 13 5.72 -10.11 -2.74
C TYR A 13 7.01 -9.55 -2.11
N THR A 14 7.29 -8.26 -2.30
CA THR A 14 8.42 -7.58 -1.63
C THR A 14 8.00 -6.22 -1.08
N CYS A 15 8.56 -5.85 0.07
CA CYS A 15 8.36 -4.56 0.68
C CYS A 15 9.62 -4.15 1.44
N THR A 16 10.23 -3.04 1.04
CA THR A 16 11.26 -2.39 1.86
C THR A 16 11.02 -0.89 1.93
N PHE A 17 11.17 -0.33 3.13
CA PHE A 17 11.18 1.11 3.35
C PHE A 17 12.51 1.49 3.97
N ASN A 18 13.27 2.37 3.31
CA ASN A 18 14.58 2.80 3.80
C ASN A 18 15.53 1.62 4.08
N SER A 19 15.53 0.62 3.19
CA SER A 19 16.26 -0.65 3.32
C SER A 19 15.86 -1.53 4.51
N GLN A 20 14.81 -1.17 5.25
CA GLN A 20 14.22 -2.00 6.30
C GLN A 20 13.02 -2.79 5.75
N PRO A 21 12.84 -4.06 6.16
CA PRO A 21 11.68 -4.84 5.74
C PRO A 21 10.39 -4.18 6.23
N CYS A 22 9.38 -4.18 5.37
CA CYS A 22 8.01 -3.83 5.72
C CYS A 22 7.05 -4.96 5.35
N SER A 23 5.81 -4.87 5.80
CA SER A 23 4.78 -5.87 5.52
C SER A 23 3.42 -5.21 5.30
N ALA A 24 2.41 -5.99 4.91
CA ALA A 24 1.05 -5.51 4.73
C ALA A 24 0.46 -4.87 6.01
N ALA A 25 0.98 -5.20 7.20
CA ALA A 25 0.57 -4.59 8.47
C ALA A 25 1.03 -3.12 8.62
N ASP A 26 1.98 -2.67 7.80
CA ASP A 26 2.44 -1.28 7.75
C ASP A 26 1.57 -0.41 6.84
N PHE A 27 0.50 -0.97 6.27
CA PHE A 27 -0.44 -0.29 5.39
C PHE A 27 -1.80 -0.20 6.04
N ILE A 28 -2.51 0.85 5.69
CA ILE A 28 -3.91 1.04 6.07
C ILE A 28 -4.76 0.84 4.83
N SER A 29 -5.77 -0.03 4.93
CA SER A 29 -6.73 -0.26 3.85
C SER A 29 -7.88 0.73 3.90
N PHE A 30 -8.33 1.19 2.74
CA PHE A 30 -9.59 1.92 2.57
C PHE A 30 -10.25 1.51 1.25
N THR A 31 -11.56 1.60 1.16
CA THR A 31 -12.30 1.27 -0.06
C THR A 31 -12.61 2.52 -0.86
N SER A 32 -12.22 2.54 -2.12
CA SER A 32 -12.65 3.52 -3.12
C SER A 32 -13.78 2.94 -3.96
N SER A 33 -14.81 3.74 -4.22
CA SER A 33 -15.92 3.36 -5.12
C SER A 33 -15.45 3.14 -6.56
N THR A 34 -14.33 3.76 -6.95
CA THR A 34 -13.79 3.72 -8.32
C THR A 34 -12.76 2.60 -8.48
N TYR A 35 -11.92 2.38 -7.46
CA TYR A 35 -10.72 1.52 -7.55
C TYR A 35 -10.78 0.27 -6.67
N GLY A 36 -11.85 0.09 -5.89
CA GLY A 36 -11.98 -1.04 -4.98
C GLY A 36 -11.12 -0.88 -3.72
N LEU A 37 -10.44 -1.96 -3.32
CA LEU A 37 -9.64 -1.99 -2.09
C LEU A 37 -8.25 -1.37 -2.29
N CYS A 38 -8.02 -0.22 -1.66
CA CYS A 38 -6.78 0.53 -1.73
C CYS A 38 -5.98 0.42 -0.43
N TYR A 39 -4.67 0.62 -0.50
CA TYR A 39 -3.74 0.52 0.62
C TYR A 39 -2.79 1.71 0.66
N THR A 40 -2.68 2.36 1.82
CA THR A 40 -1.80 3.52 2.02
C THR A 40 -0.69 3.18 3.01
N PHE A 41 0.56 3.34 2.58
CA PHE A 41 1.72 3.27 3.45
C PHE A 41 1.88 4.57 4.25
N ASN A 42 2.28 4.50 5.52
CA ASN A 42 2.58 5.69 6.34
C ASN A 42 1.41 6.69 6.50
N ALA A 43 0.14 6.25 6.37
CA ALA A 43 -1.01 7.12 6.64
C ALA A 43 -1.23 7.32 8.15
N LYS A 44 -1.48 8.57 8.57
CA LYS A 44 -1.98 8.87 9.91
C LYS A 44 -3.49 8.69 9.94
N LEU A 45 -3.98 7.58 10.49
CA LEU A 45 -5.38 7.52 10.93
C LEU A 45 -5.50 8.29 12.26
N LYS A 46 -6.42 9.26 12.33
CA LYS A 46 -6.72 10.05 13.56
C LYS A 46 -6.95 9.18 14.82
N ASN A 47 -7.29 7.90 14.66
CA ASN A 47 -7.61 6.95 15.72
C ASN A 47 -6.74 5.67 15.74
N SER A 48 -5.62 5.61 15.04
CA SER A 48 -4.72 4.44 15.11
C SER A 48 -3.72 4.61 16.25
N SER A 49 -3.72 3.67 17.20
CA SER A 49 -2.81 3.65 18.36
C SER A 49 -1.34 3.43 17.98
N ASN A 50 -1.06 2.97 16.76
CA ASN A 50 0.29 2.88 16.20
C ASN A 50 0.59 4.13 15.35
N ASN A 51 0.92 5.21 16.05
CA ASN A 51 1.08 6.57 15.54
C ASN A 51 2.49 6.87 14.98
N SER A 52 3.32 5.86 14.70
CA SER A 52 4.69 6.08 14.26
C SER A 52 4.76 6.20 12.73
N VAL A 53 4.67 7.43 12.22
CA VAL A 53 5.07 7.74 10.85
C VAL A 53 6.55 7.37 10.70
N ARG A 54 6.88 6.48 9.75
CA ARG A 54 8.27 6.15 9.47
C ARG A 54 8.89 7.27 8.63
N TYR A 55 9.78 8.05 9.24
CA TYR A 55 10.45 9.18 8.58
C TYR A 55 11.64 8.70 7.75
N GLY A 56 11.72 9.15 6.50
CA GLY A 56 12.81 8.77 5.58
C GLY A 56 14.20 9.16 6.06
N HIS A 57 14.31 10.18 6.92
CA HIS A 57 15.57 10.71 7.43
C HIS A 57 16.04 10.07 8.76
N GLN A 58 15.24 9.21 9.40
CA GLN A 58 15.55 8.72 10.75
C GLN A 58 16.82 7.86 10.85
N ASN A 59 17.40 7.41 9.73
CA ASN A 59 18.64 6.63 9.70
C ASN A 59 19.57 6.97 8.52
N GLY A 60 19.55 8.21 8.01
CA GLY A 60 20.45 8.65 6.92
C GLY A 60 20.21 7.98 5.56
N GLY A 61 19.05 7.36 5.36
CA GLY A 61 18.70 6.75 4.09
C GLY A 61 17.77 7.64 3.24
N THR A 62 17.39 7.15 2.07
CA THR A 62 16.75 7.96 1.02
C THR A 62 15.23 8.07 1.15
N GLY A 63 14.62 7.47 2.18
CA GLY A 63 13.17 7.47 2.36
C GLY A 63 12.40 6.74 1.25
N LYS A 64 13.07 5.83 0.52
CA LYS A 64 12.47 5.08 -0.59
C LYS A 64 11.61 3.94 -0.08
N LEU A 65 10.40 3.82 -0.63
CA LEU A 65 9.54 2.65 -0.55
C LEU A 65 9.72 1.83 -1.82
N ASN A 66 10.05 0.56 -1.69
CA ASN A 66 10.17 -0.40 -2.78
C ASN A 66 9.14 -1.52 -2.58
N LEU A 67 8.30 -1.73 -3.58
CA LEU A 67 7.21 -2.71 -3.56
C LEU A 67 7.32 -3.63 -4.76
N GLY A 68 7.16 -4.92 -4.53
CA GLY A 68 6.89 -5.91 -5.57
C GLY A 68 5.50 -6.46 -5.37
N LEU A 69 4.65 -6.31 -6.39
CA LEU A 69 3.26 -6.73 -6.35
C LEU A 69 3.02 -7.85 -7.37
N TYR A 70 2.27 -8.86 -6.97
CA TYR A 70 1.73 -9.89 -7.84
C TYR A 70 0.27 -9.57 -8.14
N VAL A 71 0.02 -9.06 -9.34
CA VAL A 71 -1.32 -8.75 -9.82
C VAL A 71 -1.89 -10.01 -10.47
N HIS A 72 -2.98 -10.54 -9.93
CA HIS A 72 -3.69 -11.72 -10.46
C HIS A 72 -4.46 -11.37 -11.75
N SER A 73 -3.78 -10.86 -12.78
CA SER A 73 -4.37 -10.32 -14.02
C SER A 73 -5.40 -11.25 -14.67
N HIS A 74 -5.18 -12.58 -14.59
CA HIS A 74 -6.08 -13.62 -15.10
C HIS A 74 -7.42 -13.76 -14.35
N GLN A 75 -7.61 -13.08 -13.22
CA GLN A 75 -8.82 -13.13 -12.39
C GLN A 75 -9.60 -11.81 -12.41
N TYR A 76 -9.13 -10.81 -13.17
CA TYR A 76 -9.82 -9.52 -13.30
C TYR A 76 -11.06 -9.63 -14.19
N VAL A 77 -12.02 -8.74 -13.93
CA VAL A 77 -13.24 -8.61 -14.74
C VAL A 77 -12.83 -8.27 -16.18
N PRO A 78 -13.24 -9.04 -17.20
CA PRO A 78 -12.73 -8.97 -18.57
C PRO A 78 -13.03 -7.67 -19.33
N HIS A 79 -13.67 -6.69 -18.69
CA HIS A 79 -14.02 -5.38 -19.25
C HIS A 79 -13.20 -4.22 -18.66
N VAL A 80 -12.22 -4.51 -17.80
CA VAL A 80 -11.25 -3.52 -17.33
C VAL A 80 -10.02 -3.63 -18.24
N GLU A 81 -9.84 -2.67 -19.14
CA GLU A 81 -8.77 -2.73 -20.15
C GLU A 81 -7.36 -2.57 -19.56
N ASP A 82 -7.23 -2.08 -18.33
CA ASP A 82 -5.96 -1.88 -17.64
C ASP A 82 -5.89 -2.68 -16.32
N SER A 83 -5.23 -3.83 -16.34
CA SER A 83 -4.91 -4.61 -15.14
C SER A 83 -3.69 -4.04 -14.38
N GLU A 84 -3.61 -2.72 -14.25
CA GLU A 84 -2.47 -2.02 -13.64
C GLU A 84 -2.79 -1.53 -12.22
N CYS A 85 -1.86 -1.73 -11.28
CA CYS A 85 -1.95 -1.10 -9.96
C CYS A 85 -1.58 0.38 -10.08
N GLU A 86 -2.52 1.26 -9.76
CA GLU A 86 -2.27 2.70 -9.77
C GLU A 86 -1.53 3.14 -8.49
N TYR A 87 -0.41 3.85 -8.65
CA TYR A 87 0.42 4.35 -7.55
C TYR A 87 0.27 5.86 -7.39
N TRP A 88 -0.04 6.31 -6.17
CA TRP A 88 -0.16 7.72 -5.81
C TRP A 88 0.76 8.08 -4.66
N SER A 89 1.55 9.16 -4.81
CA SER A 89 2.34 9.75 -3.71
C SER A 89 1.74 11.09 -3.30
N HIS A 90 1.30 11.21 -2.05
CA HIS A 90 0.87 12.49 -1.46
C HIS A 90 1.90 12.94 -0.42
N GLN A 91 2.23 14.24 -0.41
CA GLN A 91 3.00 14.83 0.68
C GLN A 91 2.08 15.02 1.89
N ASN A 92 2.45 14.46 3.04
CA ASN A 92 1.82 14.81 4.31
C ASN A 92 2.28 16.24 4.68
N THR A 93 1.45 17.24 4.39
CA THR A 93 1.65 18.61 4.91
C THR A 93 1.39 18.60 6.41
N SER A 94 2.42 18.95 7.18
CA SER A 94 2.39 19.16 8.64
C SER A 94 1.52 20.35 9.04
#